data_AF-A0A1G8RWU3-F1
#
_entry.id   AF-A0A1G8RWU3-F1
#
_cell.length_a   1.000
_cell.length_b   1.000
_cell.length_c   1.000
_cell.angle_alpha   90.00
_cell.angle_beta   90.00
_cell.angle_gamma   90.00
#
_symmetry.space_group_name_H-M   'P 1'
#
loop_
_entity.id
_entity.type
_entity.pdbx_description
1 polymer ?
#
loop_
_entity_poly.entity_id
_entity_poly.type
_entity_poly.pdbx_seq_one_letter_code
_entity_poly.pdbx_strand_id
1 'polypeptide(L)'
;MRLPPGNWSSQRHWHSHEDEFVYILEGEVTLIEDGGETVLRAGDCAAFPKASGNGHHMINRSDAMAVYLEVGSRSQADLITCSDIDMMSPASDGRFLHKDGTPYPD
;
A
#
# COMPACT_ATOMS: atom_id res chain seq x y z
N MET A 1 5.37 1.87 -11.04
CA MET A 1 4.19 2.71 -10.79
C MET A 1 4.49 4.17 -11.09
N ARG A 2 3.48 4.98 -11.42
CA ARG A 2 3.57 6.45 -11.61
C ARG A 2 2.50 7.10 -10.74
N LEU A 3 2.91 7.98 -9.84
CA LEU A 3 2.01 8.62 -8.88
C LEU A 3 1.96 10.13 -9.14
N PRO A 4 0.87 10.66 -9.72
CA PRO A 4 0.73 12.09 -9.99
C PRO A 4 0.65 12.92 -8.70
N PRO A 5 0.94 14.23 -8.78
CA PRO A 5 0.69 15.19 -7.70
C PRO A 5 -0.71 15.06 -7.09
N GLY A 6 -0.79 15.15 -5.77
CA GLY A 6 -2.05 15.12 -5.01
C GLY A 6 -2.73 13.75 -4.89
N ASN A 7 -2.14 12.69 -5.42
CA ASN A 7 -2.70 11.32 -5.35
C ASN A 7 -1.96 10.44 -4.33
N TRP A 8 -2.55 9.29 -4.03
CA TRP A 8 -1.95 8.23 -3.21
C TRP A 8 -1.84 6.90 -3.97
N SER A 9 -0.93 6.03 -3.54
CA SER A 9 -0.69 4.72 -4.16
C SER A 9 -1.86 3.76 -4.00
N SER A 10 -2.48 3.77 -2.82
CA SER A 10 -3.48 2.79 -2.38
C SER A 10 -4.26 3.30 -1.16
N GLN A 11 -5.33 2.59 -0.79
CA GLN A 11 -5.80 2.64 0.59
C GLN A 11 -4.67 2.18 1.51
N ARG A 12 -4.50 2.79 2.69
CA ARG A 12 -3.46 2.37 3.63
C ARG A 12 -3.74 0.95 4.07
N HIS A 13 -2.83 0.01 3.80
CA HIS A 13 -3.11 -1.42 3.94
C HIS A 13 -1.88 -2.21 4.37
N TRP A 14 -2.11 -3.44 4.80
CA TRP A 14 -1.05 -4.41 5.05
C TRP A 14 -1.46 -5.78 4.51
N HIS A 15 -0.45 -6.60 4.23
CA HIS A 15 -0.59 -7.94 3.67
C HIS A 15 -0.35 -9.01 4.73
N SER A 16 -1.21 -10.02 4.77
CA SER A 16 -1.09 -11.14 5.70
C SER A 16 -0.04 -12.19 5.30
N HIS A 17 0.19 -12.39 4.00
CA HIS A 17 1.02 -13.47 3.45
C HIS A 17 1.98 -13.00 2.35
N GLU A 18 1.82 -11.79 1.81
CA GLU A 18 2.74 -11.20 0.83
C GLU A 18 3.70 -10.22 1.50
N ASP A 19 4.98 -10.33 1.17
CA ASP A 19 5.95 -9.28 1.46
C ASP A 19 5.89 -8.28 0.31
N GLU A 20 6.05 -6.99 0.63
CA GLU A 20 6.07 -5.92 -0.37
C GLU A 20 7.31 -5.04 -0.18
N PHE A 21 7.81 -4.48 -1.28
CA PHE A 21 8.97 -3.62 -1.32
C PHE A 21 8.78 -2.51 -2.35
N VAL A 22 9.16 -1.30 -2.00
CA VAL A 22 9.14 -0.13 -2.89
C VAL A 22 10.52 0.49 -3.03
N TYR A 23 10.84 0.96 -4.23
CA TYR A 23 12.07 1.70 -4.53
C TYR A 23 11.74 2.93 -5.38
N ILE A 24 12.09 4.12 -4.90
CA ILE A 24 11.78 5.36 -5.60
C ILE A 24 12.81 5.59 -6.70
N LEU A 25 12.33 5.74 -7.93
CA LEU A 25 13.15 5.99 -9.12
C LEU A 25 13.28 7.49 -9.42
N GLU A 26 12.20 8.24 -9.22
CA GLU A 26 12.12 9.66 -9.55
C GLU A 26 11.10 10.37 -8.64
N GLY A 27 11.36 11.64 -8.32
CA GLY A 27 10.49 12.47 -7.49
C GLY A 27 10.60 12.17 -5.99
N GLU A 28 9.59 12.61 -5.24
CA GLU A 28 9.45 12.31 -3.82
C GLU A 28 8.00 11.93 -3.48
N VAL A 29 7.86 11.10 -2.46
CA VAL A 29 6.57 10.68 -1.89
C VAL A 29 6.66 10.69 -0.37
N THR A 30 5.52 10.89 0.29
CA THR A 30 5.40 10.70 1.74
C THR A 30 4.81 9.33 2.00
N LEU A 31 5.61 8.41 2.55
CA LEU A 31 5.16 7.15 3.11
C LEU A 31 4.42 7.42 4.42
N ILE A 32 3.21 6.88 4.57
CA ILE A 32 2.42 6.96 5.80
C ILE A 32 2.27 5.55 6.36
N GLU A 33 2.66 5.38 7.62
CA GLU A 33 2.59 4.15 8.41
C GLU A 33 1.94 4.44 9.77
N ASP A 34 1.70 3.41 10.58
CA ASP A 34 1.16 3.58 11.94
C ASP A 34 2.03 4.50 12.81
N GLY A 35 3.34 4.44 12.62
CA GLY A 35 4.33 5.24 13.36
C GLY A 35 4.45 6.70 12.91
N GLY A 36 3.79 7.09 11.81
CA GLY A 36 3.82 8.44 11.27
C GLY A 36 4.25 8.49 9.80
N GLU A 37 4.88 9.61 9.44
CA GLU A 37 5.18 9.94 8.04
C GLU A 37 6.68 9.99 7.78
N THR A 38 7.12 9.41 6.66
CA THR A 38 8.51 9.45 6.19
C THR A 38 8.55 9.92 4.74
N VAL A 39 9.38 10.92 4.43
CA VAL A 39 9.58 11.34 3.03
C VAL A 39 10.62 10.44 2.37
N LEU A 40 10.26 9.81 1.26
CA LEU A 40 11.13 9.01 0.41
C LEU A 40 11.42 9.76 -0.90
N ARG A 41 12.67 9.73 -1.35
CA ARG A 41 13.16 10.36 -2.58
C ARG A 41 13.81 9.33 -3.49
N ALA A 42 14.07 9.72 -4.74
CA ALA A 42 14.82 8.89 -5.68
C ALA A 42 16.09 8.28 -5.04
N GLY A 43 16.16 6.95 -5.05
CA GLY A 43 17.22 6.17 -4.40
C GLY A 43 16.80 5.50 -3.08
N ASP A 44 15.77 6.01 -2.40
CA ASP A 44 15.25 5.45 -1.15
C ASP A 44 14.36 4.23 -1.40
N CYS A 45 14.25 3.40 -0.37
CA CYS A 45 13.38 2.23 -0.38
C CYS A 45 12.65 2.02 0.95
N ALA A 46 11.54 1.30 0.89
CA ALA A 46 10.83 0.81 2.05
C ALA A 46 10.41 -0.65 1.83
N ALA A 47 10.42 -1.43 2.89
CA ALA A 47 10.06 -2.84 2.88
C ALA A 47 8.94 -3.07 3.91
N PHE A 48 7.95 -3.86 3.50
CA PHE A 48 6.75 -4.14 4.27
C PHE A 48 6.67 -5.66 4.46
N PRO A 49 7.17 -6.19 5.59
CA PRO A 49 7.07 -7.60 5.89
C PRO A 49 5.61 -8.03 6.03
N LYS A 50 5.28 -9.21 5.49
CA LYS A 50 3.97 -9.82 5.68
C LYS A 50 3.61 -10.01 7.15
N ALA A 51 2.33 -9.99 7.45
CA ALA A 51 1.76 -10.16 8.78
C ALA A 51 2.27 -9.17 9.84
N SER A 52 2.85 -8.04 9.43
CA SER A 52 3.32 -6.99 10.36
C SER A 52 2.16 -6.25 11.03
N GLY A 53 1.00 -6.17 10.37
CA GLY A 53 -0.16 -5.39 10.81
C GLY A 53 0.00 -3.87 10.64
N ASN A 54 1.19 -3.39 10.27
CA ASN A 54 1.47 -1.98 10.06
C ASN A 54 1.01 -1.56 8.66
N GLY A 55 -0.06 -0.77 8.60
CA GLY A 55 -0.62 -0.35 7.32
C GLY A 55 0.17 0.77 6.67
N HIS A 56 0.51 0.60 5.39
CA HIS A 56 1.26 1.58 4.61
C HIS A 56 0.53 2.05 3.34
N HIS A 57 0.84 3.28 2.92
CA HIS A 57 0.65 3.76 1.55
C HIS A 57 1.57 4.97 1.31
N MET A 58 1.67 5.42 0.06
CA MET A 58 2.45 6.61 -0.30
C MET A 58 1.55 7.69 -0.86
N ILE A 59 1.76 8.94 -0.44
CA ILE A 59 1.07 10.12 -0.97
C ILE A 59 2.10 11.00 -1.69
N ASN A 60 1.81 11.38 -2.93
CA ASN A 60 2.60 12.40 -3.61
C ASN A 60 2.05 13.79 -3.29
N ARG A 61 2.67 14.47 -2.34
CA ARG A 61 2.33 15.86 -1.95
C ARG A 61 3.11 16.91 -2.73
N SER A 62 4.01 16.49 -3.61
CA SER A 62 4.79 17.40 -4.47
C SER A 62 3.95 17.89 -5.66
N ASP A 63 4.52 18.80 -6.45
CA ASP A 63 3.96 19.30 -7.71
C ASP A 63 4.47 18.55 -8.95
N ALA A 64 5.31 17.52 -8.77
CA ALA A 64 5.89 16.71 -9.84
C ALA A 64 5.43 15.25 -9.80
N MET A 65 5.56 14.54 -10.92
CA MET A 65 5.31 13.10 -10.98
C MET A 65 6.34 12.33 -10.14
N ALA A 66 5.90 11.37 -9.34
CA ALA A 66 6.78 10.39 -8.70
C ALA A 66 6.74 9.06 -9.47
N VAL A 67 7.89 8.40 -9.60
CA VAL A 67 8.02 7.09 -10.24
C VAL A 67 8.71 6.15 -9.27
N TYR A 68 8.15 4.96 -9.09
CA TYR A 68 8.70 3.97 -8.18
C TYR A 68 8.50 2.55 -8.69
N LEU A 69 9.37 1.63 -8.29
CA LEU A 69 9.15 0.20 -8.41
C LEU A 69 8.38 -0.30 -7.19
N GLU A 70 7.47 -1.22 -7.43
CA GLU A 70 6.71 -1.93 -6.40
C GLU A 70 6.87 -3.42 -6.70
N VAL A 71 7.33 -4.16 -5.70
CA VAL A 71 7.67 -5.57 -5.81
C VAL A 71 6.95 -6.29 -4.68
N GLY A 72 6.01 -7.15 -5.03
CA GLY A 72 5.30 -8.01 -4.08
C GLY A 72 5.54 -9.47 -4.41
N SER A 73 5.57 -10.33 -3.38
CA SER A 73 5.39 -11.76 -3.60
C SER A 73 3.94 -12.05 -4.04
N ARG A 74 3.62 -13.31 -4.40
CA ARG A 74 2.27 -13.68 -4.85
C ARG A 74 1.77 -14.92 -4.13
N SER A 75 0.68 -14.80 -3.39
CA SER A 75 0.08 -15.85 -2.56
C SER A 75 -1.45 -15.78 -2.62
N GLN A 76 -2.09 -16.87 -3.05
CA GLN A 76 -3.56 -16.98 -3.01
C GLN A 76 -4.14 -17.01 -1.59
N ALA A 77 -3.30 -17.25 -0.57
CA ALA A 77 -3.71 -17.22 0.84
C ALA A 77 -3.74 -15.80 1.41
N ASP A 78 -3.31 -14.79 0.65
CA ASP A 78 -3.20 -13.44 1.18
C ASP A 78 -4.56 -12.77 1.40
N LEU A 79 -4.59 -11.89 2.39
CA LEU A 79 -5.68 -11.03 2.79
C LEU A 79 -5.10 -9.63 2.97
N ILE A 80 -5.51 -8.72 2.09
CA ILE A 80 -5.19 -7.30 2.17
C ILE A 80 -6.17 -6.64 3.12
N THR A 81 -5.69 -6.04 4.20
CA THR A 81 -6.56 -5.33 5.17
C THR A 81 -6.30 -3.83 5.08
N CYS A 82 -7.34 -3.05 4.78
CA CYS A 82 -7.26 -1.59 4.82
C CYS A 82 -7.33 -1.10 6.27
N SER A 83 -6.40 -0.23 6.66
CA SER A 83 -6.25 0.20 8.05
C SER A 83 -7.30 1.24 8.44
N ASP A 84 -7.55 2.20 7.54
CA ASP A 84 -8.35 3.40 7.84
C ASP A 84 -9.84 3.28 7.51
N ILE A 85 -10.23 2.21 6.82
CA ILE A 85 -11.61 1.93 6.43
C ILE A 85 -11.99 0.49 6.78
N ASP A 86 -13.28 0.20 6.86
CA ASP A 86 -13.79 -1.14 7.14
C ASP A 86 -13.72 -2.03 5.88
N MET A 87 -12.53 -2.24 5.32
CA MET A 87 -12.36 -2.98 4.07
C MET A 87 -11.22 -3.99 4.17
N MET A 88 -11.44 -5.16 3.59
CA MET A 88 -10.41 -6.15 3.30
C MET A 88 -10.66 -6.81 1.94
N SER A 89 -9.63 -7.41 1.37
CA SER A 89 -9.71 -8.13 0.11
C SER A 89 -8.88 -9.42 0.14
N PRO A 90 -9.50 -10.61 0.04
CA PRO A 90 -8.79 -11.86 -0.13
C PRO A 90 -8.18 -11.95 -1.54
N ALA A 91 -6.89 -12.29 -1.64
CA ALA A 91 -6.21 -12.43 -2.93
C ALA A 91 -6.73 -13.62 -3.77
N SER A 92 -7.43 -14.57 -3.15
CA SER A 92 -8.01 -15.73 -3.84
C SER A 92 -9.10 -15.38 -4.84
N ASP A 93 -9.86 -14.31 -4.59
CA ASP A 93 -10.97 -13.89 -5.47
C ASP A 93 -11.05 -12.36 -5.69
N GLY A 94 -10.25 -11.56 -4.98
CA GLY A 94 -10.13 -10.12 -5.17
C GLY A 94 -11.38 -9.31 -4.79
N ARG A 95 -12.36 -9.92 -4.12
CA ARG A 95 -13.58 -9.19 -3.71
C ARG A 95 -13.26 -8.19 -2.60
N PHE A 96 -14.05 -7.12 -2.53
CA PHE A 96 -14.03 -6.20 -1.40
C PHE A 96 -15.09 -6.60 -0.37
N LEU A 97 -14.64 -6.81 0.87
CA LEU A 97 -15.48 -7.21 2.00
C LEU A 97 -15.30 -6.20 3.13
N HIS A 98 -16.33 -6.07 3.97
CA HIS A 98 -16.16 -5.57 5.33
C HIS A 98 -15.21 -6.47 6.12
N LYS A 99 -14.58 -5.96 7.18
CA LYS A 99 -13.61 -6.73 7.99
C LYS A 99 -14.23 -7.94 8.71
N ASP A 100 -15.57 -7.97 8.83
CA ASP A 100 -16.32 -9.12 9.35
C ASP A 100 -16.61 -10.21 8.29
N GLY A 101 -16.20 -9.99 7.03
CA GLY A 101 -16.40 -10.90 5.91
C GLY A 101 -17.69 -10.66 5.11
N THR A 102 -18.55 -9.71 5.51
CA THR A 102 -19.73 -9.37 4.73
C THR A 102 -19.35 -8.61 3.44
N PRO A 103 -19.96 -8.92 2.28
CA PRO A 103 -19.66 -8.20 1.04
C PRO A 103 -20.15 -6.75 1.05
N TYR A 104 -19.42 -5.86 0.38
CA TYR A 104 -19.94 -4.54 0.03
C TYR A 104 -21.06 -4.67 -1.04
N PRO A 105 -22.09 -3.81 -1.04
CA PRO A 105 -23.11 -3.78 -2.09
C PRO A 105 -22.51 -3.45 -3.47
N ASP A 106 -23.15 -3.95 -4.52
CA ASP A 106 -22.86 -3.59 -5.93
C ASP A 106 -23.22 -2.12 -6.24
#